data_AF-A0A2J7ZIY8-F1
#
_entry.id   AF-A0A2J7ZIY8-F1
#
_cell.length_a   1.000
_cell.length_b   1.000
_cell.length_c   1.000
_cell.angle_alpha   90.00
_cell.angle_beta   90.00
_cell.angle_gamma   90.00
#
_symmetry.space_group_name_H-M   'P 1'
#
loop_
_entity.id
_entity.type
_entity.pdbx_description
1 polymer ?
#
loop_
_entity_poly.entity_id
_entity_poly.type
_entity_poly.pdbx_seq_one_letter_code
_entity_poly.pdbx_strand_id
1 'polypeptide(L)'
;MAAAVEPRWRQATFIQDVRSRVSASQLTRFQKMYTEPFFVINVDPVVPAPVRMRLTVSGSQQATYVVTLQSTGLFKCSCKDAIMTCRRNGCVCKHVCFVLYRVLRHEGLDFFDNLQLTPDEVGSIASRASQIQIQEVDRSNPPHVAPRPDQLHFDFCHSKRPHQIEAGDDCPICFDALLGSDVMRFCPECGNGVHQTCIVKWMEHRSTCVYCRSKLWSNYRGD
;
A
#
# COMPACT_ATOMS: atom_id res chain seq x y z
N MET A 1 -0.73 -24.89 -10.65
CA MET A 1 -1.05 -23.47 -10.38
C MET A 1 -0.77 -23.25 -8.91
N ALA A 2 0.33 -22.59 -8.57
CA ALA A 2 0.62 -22.28 -7.17
C ALA A 2 -0.40 -21.24 -6.70
N ALA A 3 -1.23 -21.57 -5.72
CA ALA A 3 -2.05 -20.57 -5.06
C ALA A 3 -1.11 -19.46 -4.55
N ALA A 4 -1.41 -18.20 -4.86
CA ALA A 4 -0.65 -17.08 -4.32
C ALA A 4 -0.63 -17.22 -2.78
N VAL A 5 0.55 -17.48 -2.23
CA VAL A 5 0.73 -17.68 -0.80
C VAL A 5 0.35 -16.36 -0.11
N GLU A 6 -0.65 -16.39 0.75
CA GLU A 6 -1.07 -15.21 1.48
C GLU A 6 0.12 -14.66 2.29
N PRO A 7 0.34 -13.32 2.27
CA PRO A 7 1.40 -12.71 3.06
C PRO A 7 1.31 -13.15 4.52
N ARG A 8 2.46 -13.41 5.16
CA ARG A 8 2.51 -13.88 6.55
C ARG A 8 1.66 -13.03 7.50
N TRP A 9 1.59 -11.72 7.28
CA TRP A 9 0.79 -10.82 8.11
C TRP A 9 -0.73 -11.06 8.02
N ARG A 10 -1.25 -11.67 6.95
CA ARG A 10 -2.67 -12.05 6.85
C ARG A 10 -2.99 -13.38 7.54
N GLN A 11 -1.98 -14.15 7.94
CA GLN A 11 -2.17 -15.45 8.60
C GLN A 11 -2.57 -15.25 10.07
N ALA A 12 -3.56 -16.02 10.53
CA ALA A 12 -4.06 -15.92 11.91
C ALA A 12 -2.99 -16.17 12.98
N THR A 13 -2.00 -17.01 12.67
CA THR A 13 -0.85 -17.31 13.53
C THR A 13 0.02 -16.08 13.78
N PHE A 14 0.15 -15.19 12.80
CA PHE A 14 1.01 -14.01 12.92
C PHE A 14 0.55 -13.03 14.01
N ILE A 15 -0.76 -12.82 14.15
CA ILE A 15 -1.29 -11.96 15.22
C ILE A 15 -1.02 -12.57 16.60
N GLN A 16 -1.02 -13.91 16.71
CA GLN A 16 -0.67 -14.60 17.95
C GLN A 16 0.82 -14.40 18.28
N ASP A 17 1.69 -14.54 17.29
CA ASP A 17 3.13 -14.27 17.42
C ASP A 17 3.38 -12.83 17.88
N VAL A 18 2.74 -11.85 17.23
CA VAL A 18 2.84 -10.42 17.62
C VAL A 18 2.38 -10.22 19.06
N ARG A 19 1.24 -10.79 19.45
CA ARG A 19 0.70 -10.69 20.82
C ARG A 19 1.68 -11.21 21.87
N SER A 20 2.46 -12.24 21.54
CA SER A 20 3.46 -12.81 22.47
C SER A 20 4.69 -11.92 22.68
N ARG A 21 5.03 -11.05 21.72
CA ARG A 21 6.23 -10.21 21.75
C ARG A 21 6.00 -8.75 22.13
N VAL A 22 4.80 -8.21 21.89
CA VAL A 22 4.56 -6.77 22.05
C VAL A 22 3.63 -6.46 23.23
N SER A 23 3.78 -5.27 23.81
CA SER A 23 2.87 -4.80 24.87
C SER A 23 1.42 -4.71 24.36
N ALA A 24 0.44 -4.82 25.27
CA ALA A 24 -0.99 -4.69 24.92
C ALA A 24 -1.29 -3.39 24.16
N SER A 25 -0.62 -2.28 24.54
CA SER A 25 -0.80 -0.99 23.86
C SER A 25 -0.26 -0.99 22.42
N GLN A 26 0.82 -1.72 22.16
CA GLN A 26 1.39 -1.88 20.81
C GLN A 26 0.51 -2.83 19.99
N LEU A 27 0.00 -3.90 20.60
CA LEU A 27 -0.91 -4.83 19.94
C LEU A 27 -2.17 -4.13 19.45
N THR A 28 -2.80 -3.26 20.27
CA THR A 28 -3.96 -2.48 19.83
C THR A 28 -3.64 -1.58 18.64
N ARG A 29 -2.44 -0.98 18.59
CA ARG A 29 -2.00 -0.17 17.45
C ARG A 29 -1.77 -1.01 16.20
N PHE A 30 -1.23 -2.21 16.38
CA PHE A 30 -0.99 -3.16 15.32
C PHE A 30 -2.31 -3.70 14.74
N GLN A 31 -3.28 -4.05 15.59
CA GLN A 31 -4.60 -4.53 15.18
C GLN A 31 -5.37 -3.48 14.36
N LYS A 32 -5.17 -2.19 14.64
CA LYS A 32 -5.77 -1.11 13.84
C LYS A 32 -5.37 -1.16 12.38
N MET A 33 -4.24 -1.77 12.02
CA MET A 33 -3.83 -2.00 10.63
C MET A 33 -4.83 -2.85 9.85
N TYR A 34 -5.55 -3.76 10.51
CA TYR A 34 -6.54 -4.65 9.89
C TYR A 34 -7.95 -4.04 9.92
N THR A 35 -8.27 -3.26 10.95
CA THR A 35 -9.64 -2.77 11.17
C THR A 35 -9.90 -1.38 10.59
N GLU A 36 -8.86 -0.60 10.34
CA GLU A 36 -8.99 0.77 9.82
C GLU A 36 -8.45 0.88 8.39
N PRO A 37 -9.01 1.77 7.55
CA PRO A 37 -8.53 1.97 6.19
C PRO A 37 -7.24 2.82 6.17
N PHE A 38 -6.28 2.40 5.36
CA PHE A 38 -5.03 3.12 5.10
C PHE A 38 -4.77 3.22 3.60
N PHE A 39 -4.20 4.35 3.20
CA PHE A 39 -3.92 4.65 1.80
C PHE A 39 -2.51 5.21 1.67
N VAL A 40 -1.70 4.66 0.77
CA VAL A 40 -0.43 5.26 0.35
C VAL A 40 -0.73 6.30 -0.73
N ILE A 41 -0.34 7.55 -0.48
CA ILE A 41 -0.61 8.70 -1.35
C ILE A 41 0.63 9.09 -2.15
N ASN A 42 1.81 8.85 -1.59
CA ASN A 42 3.06 9.15 -2.27
C ASN A 42 4.17 8.22 -1.79
N VAL A 43 5.03 7.84 -2.72
CA VAL A 43 6.32 7.22 -2.45
C VAL A 43 7.36 8.12 -3.11
N ASP A 44 8.23 8.73 -2.31
CA ASP A 44 9.23 9.65 -2.84
C ASP A 44 10.37 8.86 -3.51
N PRO A 45 10.61 9.06 -4.82
CA PRO A 45 11.61 8.27 -5.55
C PRO A 45 13.05 8.70 -5.21
N VAL A 46 13.23 9.92 -4.74
CA VAL A 46 14.52 10.49 -4.36
C VAL A 46 14.40 11.06 -2.97
N VAL A 47 15.25 10.58 -2.07
CA VAL A 47 15.30 11.04 -0.68
C VAL A 47 16.72 11.46 -0.32
N PRO A 48 16.89 12.57 0.42
CA PRO A 48 18.20 13.00 0.87
C PRO A 48 18.73 12.08 1.97
N ALA A 49 20.02 11.74 1.93
CA ALA A 49 20.68 11.06 3.05
C ALA A 49 20.56 11.91 4.34
N PRO A 50 20.33 11.29 5.52
CA PRO A 50 20.38 9.86 5.83
C PRO A 50 19.04 9.11 5.64
N VAL A 51 18.04 9.68 4.98
CA VAL A 51 16.77 9.01 4.74
C VAL A 51 16.94 7.99 3.61
N ARG A 52 16.48 6.76 3.82
CA ARG A 52 16.48 5.69 2.81
C ARG A 52 15.13 5.55 2.12
N MET A 53 14.05 5.99 2.76
CA MET A 53 12.69 5.88 2.23
C MET A 53 11.79 6.93 2.87
N ARG A 54 10.91 7.54 2.08
CA ARG A 54 9.86 8.47 2.55
C ARG A 54 8.54 8.16 1.84
N LEU A 55 7.50 7.92 2.63
CA LEU A 55 6.14 7.68 2.15
C LEU A 55 5.18 8.67 2.80
N THR A 56 4.19 9.08 2.03
CA THR A 56 3.02 9.80 2.54
C THR A 56 1.85 8.83 2.62
N VAL A 57 1.31 8.66 3.81
CA VAL A 57 0.17 7.80 4.09
C VAL A 57 -1.01 8.62 4.59
N SER A 58 -2.22 8.18 4.26
CA SER A 58 -3.47 8.73 4.75
C SER A 58 -4.25 7.64 5.48
N GLY A 59 -5.06 8.05 6.46
CA GLY A 59 -5.90 7.14 7.24
C GLY A 59 -7.39 7.34 6.95
N SER A 60 -8.23 7.08 7.96
CA SER A 60 -9.68 7.33 7.92
C SER A 60 -10.04 8.82 7.90
N GLN A 61 -9.19 9.66 8.48
CA GLN A 61 -9.32 11.12 8.44
C GLN A 61 -8.59 11.64 7.20
N GLN A 62 -9.06 12.75 6.61
CA GLN A 62 -8.41 13.41 5.45
C GLN A 62 -6.99 13.94 5.74
N ALA A 63 -6.42 13.65 6.91
CA ALA A 63 -5.07 14.05 7.28
C ALA A 63 -4.03 13.07 6.74
N THR A 64 -3.01 13.60 6.08
CA THR A 64 -1.86 12.84 5.62
C THR A 64 -0.71 12.88 6.63
N TYR A 65 -0.02 11.77 6.81
CA TYR A 65 1.16 11.64 7.65
C TYR A 65 2.36 11.17 6.83
N VAL A 66 3.54 11.65 7.19
CA VAL A 66 4.79 11.26 6.54
C VAL A 66 5.49 10.21 7.40
N VAL A 67 5.85 9.09 6.78
CA VAL A 67 6.63 8.01 7.38
C VAL A 67 7.99 7.94 6.68
N THR A 68 9.07 7.98 7.46
CA THR A 68 10.45 7.90 6.97
C THR A 68 11.20 6.75 7.61
N LEU A 69 12.05 6.10 6.82
CA LEU A 69 13.06 5.16 7.29
C LEU A 69 14.44 5.81 7.19
N GLN A 70 15.14 5.89 8.30
CA GLN A 70 16.52 6.39 8.34
C GLN A 70 17.52 5.27 7.99
N SER A 71 18.71 5.63 7.55
CA SER A 71 19.83 4.70 7.29
C SER A 71 20.27 3.93 8.53
N THR A 72 19.93 4.43 9.72
CA THR A 72 20.14 3.75 11.00
C THR A 72 19.13 2.62 11.25
N GLY A 73 18.07 2.47 10.44
CA GLY A 73 17.01 1.48 10.65
C GLY A 73 15.86 1.96 11.53
N LEU A 74 15.87 3.23 11.96
CA LEU A 74 14.79 3.82 12.75
C LEU A 74 13.66 4.34 11.85
N PHE A 75 12.42 3.99 12.18
CA PHE A 75 11.22 4.61 11.60
C PHE A 75 10.81 5.88 12.33
N LYS A 76 10.45 6.91 11.59
CA LYS A 76 9.83 8.14 12.11
C LYS A 76 8.51 8.39 11.41
N CYS A 77 7.51 8.82 12.17
CA CYS A 77 6.20 9.19 11.64
C CYS A 77 5.79 10.56 12.20
N SER A 78 5.20 11.41 11.36
CA SER A 78 4.72 12.74 11.76
C SER A 78 3.38 12.75 12.49
N CYS A 79 2.77 11.58 12.74
CA CYS A 79 1.46 11.53 13.40
C CYS A 79 1.55 11.86 14.91
N LYS A 80 0.44 12.39 15.46
CA LYS A 80 0.34 12.77 16.88
C LYS A 80 0.72 11.64 17.83
N ASP A 81 0.25 10.42 17.57
CA ASP A 81 0.54 9.26 18.42
C ASP A 81 2.04 8.91 18.41
N ALA A 82 2.72 9.01 17.27
CA ALA A 82 4.16 8.77 17.17
C ALA A 82 4.96 9.81 17.98
N ILE A 83 4.60 11.08 17.84
CA ILE A 83 5.31 12.21 18.45
C ILE A 83 5.05 12.27 19.97
N MET A 84 3.80 12.12 20.40
CA MET A 84 3.40 12.36 21.79
C MET A 84 3.48 11.12 22.68
N THR A 85 3.15 9.95 22.14
CA THR A 85 2.98 8.72 22.93
C THR A 85 4.11 7.72 22.67
N CYS A 86 4.34 7.39 21.39
CA CYS A 86 5.19 6.27 21.03
C CYS A 86 6.65 6.50 21.37
N ARG A 87 7.14 7.73 21.17
CA ARG A 87 8.52 8.11 21.50
C ARG A 87 8.86 7.97 22.99
N ARG A 88 7.89 8.18 23.88
CA ARG A 88 8.10 8.08 25.34
C ARG A 88 7.95 6.65 25.85
N ASN A 89 7.09 5.88 25.21
CA ASN A 89 6.70 4.56 25.69
C ASN A 89 7.47 3.42 24.99
N GLY A 90 8.45 3.73 24.14
CA GLY A 90 9.20 2.73 23.39
C GLY A 90 8.28 1.87 22.53
N CYS A 91 7.42 2.50 21.72
CA CYS A 91 6.52 1.77 20.83
C CYS A 91 6.42 2.46 19.46
N VAL A 92 5.61 1.92 18.54
CA VAL A 92 5.43 2.47 17.19
C VAL A 92 3.97 2.67 16.85
N CYS A 93 3.67 3.74 16.11
CA CYS A 93 2.31 4.06 15.74
C CYS A 93 1.77 3.06 14.70
N LYS A 94 0.43 3.05 14.55
CA LYS A 94 -0.26 2.24 13.54
C LYS A 94 0.22 2.52 12.10
N HIS A 95 0.62 3.76 11.79
CA HIS A 95 1.12 4.11 10.45
C HIS A 95 2.46 3.45 10.13
N VAL A 96 3.36 3.33 11.13
CA VAL A 96 4.62 2.59 10.97
C VAL A 96 4.33 1.10 10.82
N CYS A 97 3.38 0.55 11.58
CA CYS A 97 2.96 -0.85 11.43
C CYS A 97 2.42 -1.13 10.02
N PHE A 98 1.51 -0.27 9.54
CA PHE A 98 0.97 -0.34 8.18
C PHE A 98 2.07 -0.32 7.12
N VAL A 99 2.99 0.64 7.19
CA VAL A 99 4.08 0.73 6.22
C VAL A 99 5.01 -0.47 6.30
N LEU A 100 5.41 -0.90 7.50
CA LEU A 100 6.38 -1.99 7.67
C LEU A 100 5.83 -3.35 7.22
N TYR A 101 4.62 -3.72 7.63
CA TYR A 101 4.10 -5.07 7.42
C TYR A 101 3.23 -5.18 6.17
N ARG A 102 2.39 -4.18 5.87
CA ARG A 102 1.43 -4.25 4.76
C ARG A 102 2.00 -3.69 3.47
N VAL A 103 2.67 -2.54 3.52
CA VAL A 103 3.29 -1.93 2.33
C VAL A 103 4.62 -2.59 1.99
N LEU A 104 5.52 -2.72 2.97
CA LEU A 104 6.86 -3.25 2.77
C LEU A 104 6.95 -4.76 2.91
N ARG A 105 5.88 -5.46 3.34
CA ARG A 105 5.85 -6.91 3.52
C ARG A 105 7.02 -7.45 4.35
N HIS A 106 7.39 -6.76 5.43
CA HIS A 106 8.36 -7.29 6.38
C HIS A 106 7.74 -8.45 7.19
N GLU A 107 8.52 -9.50 7.43
CA GLU A 107 8.04 -10.72 8.12
C GLU A 107 8.63 -10.88 9.51
N GLY A 108 9.72 -10.17 9.82
CA GLY A 108 10.40 -10.23 11.10
C GLY A 108 9.59 -9.52 12.19
N LEU A 109 9.66 -10.05 13.41
CA LEU A 109 9.13 -9.40 14.61
C LEU A 109 10.23 -8.84 15.51
N ASP A 110 11.49 -9.14 15.21
CA ASP A 110 12.67 -8.69 15.97
C ASP A 110 12.82 -7.16 15.93
N PHE A 111 12.20 -6.51 14.94
CA PHE A 111 12.03 -5.07 14.91
C PHE A 111 11.42 -4.52 16.22
N PHE A 112 10.47 -5.23 16.85
CA PHE A 112 9.82 -4.73 18.06
C PHE A 112 10.71 -4.75 19.30
N ASP A 113 11.81 -5.50 19.29
CA ASP A 113 12.70 -5.62 20.44
C ASP A 113 13.51 -4.34 20.66
N ASN A 114 13.98 -3.72 19.57
CA ASN A 114 14.81 -2.51 19.61
C ASN A 114 14.23 -1.32 18.83
N LEU A 115 13.07 -1.49 18.18
CA LEU A 115 12.44 -0.52 17.27
C LEU A 115 13.36 -0.04 16.14
N GLN A 116 14.28 -0.92 15.75
CA GLN A 116 15.34 -0.62 14.80
C GLN A 116 15.53 -1.83 13.90
N LEU A 117 15.55 -1.57 12.60
CA LEU A 117 15.90 -2.58 11.60
C LEU A 117 17.42 -2.74 11.54
N THR A 118 17.86 -3.96 11.24
CA THR A 118 19.26 -4.24 10.93
C THR A 118 19.66 -3.55 9.61
N PRO A 119 20.95 -3.21 9.42
CA PRO A 119 21.41 -2.57 8.18
C PRO A 119 21.03 -3.36 6.90
N ASP A 120 21.04 -4.69 6.98
CA ASP A 120 20.68 -5.58 5.86
C ASP A 120 19.18 -5.52 5.53
N GLU A 121 18.33 -5.50 6.56
CA GLU A 121 16.89 -5.29 6.42
C GLU A 121 16.57 -3.93 5.84
N VAL A 122 17.29 -2.88 6.25
CA VAL A 122 17.14 -1.52 5.69
C VAL A 122 17.47 -1.52 4.20
N GLY A 123 18.53 -2.21 3.78
CA GLY A 123 18.88 -2.37 2.37
C GLY A 123 17.75 -3.03 1.59
N SER A 124 17.28 -4.19 2.07
CA SER A 124 16.22 -4.97 1.43
C SER A 124 14.88 -4.23 1.40
N ILE A 125 14.52 -3.54 2.48
CA ILE A 125 13.30 -2.74 2.57
C ILE A 125 13.37 -1.52 1.65
N ALA A 126 14.50 -0.82 1.60
CA ALA A 126 14.66 0.32 0.71
C ALA A 126 14.57 -0.08 -0.77
N SER A 127 15.15 -1.23 -1.15
CA SER A 127 15.00 -1.79 -2.50
C SER A 127 13.56 -2.17 -2.82
N ARG A 128 12.83 -2.79 -1.87
CA ARG A 128 11.40 -3.06 -2.06
C ARG A 128 10.59 -1.78 -2.18
N ALA A 129 10.92 -0.75 -1.39
CA ALA A 129 10.22 0.53 -1.42
C ALA A 129 10.41 1.28 -2.75
N SER A 130 11.61 1.24 -3.34
CA SER A 130 11.84 1.81 -4.67
C SER A 130 11.17 0.99 -5.78
N GLN A 131 10.96 -0.30 -5.54
CA GLN A 131 10.16 -1.19 -6.39
C GLN A 131 8.65 -1.09 -6.13
N ILE A 132 8.18 -0.26 -5.18
CA ILE A 132 6.77 0.16 -5.11
C ILE A 132 6.53 1.09 -6.31
N GLN A 133 6.56 0.46 -7.48
CA GLN A 133 6.12 1.03 -8.71
C GLN A 133 4.61 0.96 -8.63
N ILE A 134 4.06 2.13 -8.36
CA ILE A 134 2.85 2.53 -9.04
C ILE A 134 3.12 2.34 -10.56
N GLN A 135 2.85 1.13 -11.08
CA GLN A 135 3.47 0.64 -12.33
C GLN A 135 3.10 1.48 -13.55
N GLU A 136 4.12 1.98 -14.26
CA GLU A 136 4.01 2.25 -15.68
C GLU A 136 3.84 0.89 -16.38
N VAL A 137 2.66 0.64 -16.93
CA VAL A 137 2.40 -0.57 -17.73
C VAL A 137 3.38 -0.57 -18.89
N ASP A 138 4.23 -1.61 -18.94
CA ASP A 138 5.09 -1.88 -20.09
C ASP A 138 4.21 -1.96 -21.34
N ARG A 139 4.36 -0.97 -22.23
CA ARG A 139 3.56 -0.81 -23.44
C ARG A 139 3.88 -1.88 -24.49
N SER A 140 4.86 -2.75 -24.21
CA SER A 140 5.49 -3.64 -25.18
C SER A 140 4.81 -5.00 -25.35
N ASN A 141 3.97 -5.46 -24.40
CA ASN A 141 3.42 -6.81 -24.47
C ASN A 141 1.93 -6.86 -24.08
N PRO A 142 0.99 -6.78 -25.04
CA PRO A 142 -0.42 -7.04 -24.76
C PRO A 142 -0.65 -8.53 -24.48
N PRO A 143 -1.33 -8.93 -23.39
CA PRO A 143 -1.69 -10.32 -23.18
C PRO A 143 -2.70 -10.76 -24.26
N HIS A 144 -2.25 -11.67 -25.12
CA HIS A 144 -3.06 -12.39 -26.10
C HIS A 144 -3.94 -13.43 -25.39
N VAL A 145 -5.24 -13.20 -25.21
CA VAL A 145 -6.26 -14.27 -25.23
C VAL A 145 -7.62 -13.71 -25.72
N ALA A 146 -8.30 -14.48 -26.58
CA ALA A 146 -9.50 -14.16 -27.36
C ALA A 146 -10.81 -14.06 -26.53
N PRO A 147 -11.89 -13.43 -27.06
CA PRO A 147 -13.06 -13.01 -26.29
C PRO A 147 -14.18 -14.07 -26.21
N ARG A 148 -15.02 -13.98 -25.16
CA ARG A 148 -16.42 -14.46 -25.17
C ARG A 148 -17.35 -13.26 -24.89
N PRO A 149 -18.45 -13.08 -25.62
CA PRO A 149 -19.34 -11.95 -25.41
C PRO A 149 -20.57 -12.40 -24.62
N ASP A 150 -20.82 -11.77 -23.47
CA ASP A 150 -22.12 -11.14 -23.23
C ASP A 150 -22.06 -10.11 -22.09
N GLN A 151 -22.76 -8.99 -22.37
CA GLN A 151 -23.26 -7.99 -21.43
C GLN A 151 -22.25 -7.16 -20.62
N LEU A 152 -21.69 -6.12 -21.25
CA LEU A 152 -21.79 -4.74 -20.75
C LEU A 152 -21.72 -3.79 -21.97
N HIS A 153 -22.79 -3.04 -22.23
CA HIS A 153 -22.76 -1.93 -23.20
C HIS A 153 -21.69 -0.94 -22.76
N PHE A 154 -20.61 -0.82 -23.53
CA PHE A 154 -19.50 0.09 -23.29
C PHE A 154 -19.36 1.02 -24.49
N ASP A 155 -20.22 2.04 -24.53
CA ASP A 155 -20.07 3.16 -25.46
C ASP A 155 -19.12 4.17 -24.84
N PHE A 156 -17.82 4.11 -25.18
CA PHE A 156 -17.08 5.24 -25.78
C PHE A 156 -15.61 4.89 -26.06
N CYS A 157 -15.11 5.57 -27.10
CA CYS A 157 -13.90 5.36 -27.90
C CYS A 157 -12.55 5.30 -27.15
N HIS A 158 -11.66 4.42 -27.65
CA HIS A 158 -10.19 4.40 -27.48
C HIS A 158 -9.61 4.04 -26.09
N SER A 159 -10.34 3.24 -25.29
CA SER A 159 -9.82 2.72 -24.03
C SER A 159 -9.13 1.36 -24.23
N LYS A 160 -7.95 1.16 -23.63
CA LYS A 160 -7.38 -0.19 -23.52
C LYS A 160 -8.37 -1.08 -22.76
N ARG A 161 -8.47 -2.37 -23.13
CA ARG A 161 -9.32 -3.33 -22.40
C ARG A 161 -8.87 -3.38 -20.93
N PRO A 162 -9.80 -3.54 -19.96
CA PRO A 162 -9.44 -3.75 -18.57
C PRO A 162 -8.47 -4.93 -18.47
N HIS A 163 -7.39 -4.75 -17.71
CA HIS A 163 -6.50 -5.85 -17.38
C HIS A 163 -7.25 -6.85 -16.49
N GLN A 164 -7.12 -8.13 -16.82
CA GLN A 164 -7.66 -9.20 -15.99
C GLN A 164 -6.92 -9.20 -14.65
N ILE A 165 -7.68 -9.23 -13.55
CA ILE A 165 -7.14 -9.29 -12.20
C ILE A 165 -7.02 -10.76 -11.81
N GLU A 166 -5.83 -11.15 -11.38
CA GLU A 166 -5.52 -12.52 -10.96
C GLU A 166 -5.42 -12.65 -9.43
N ALA A 167 -5.49 -13.89 -8.96
CA ALA A 167 -5.29 -14.21 -7.56
C ALA A 167 -3.84 -13.87 -7.16
N GLY A 168 -3.68 -12.83 -6.33
CA GLY A 168 -2.38 -12.31 -5.90
C GLY A 168 -2.16 -10.84 -6.25
N ASP A 169 -2.99 -10.25 -7.10
CA ASP A 169 -2.94 -8.82 -7.39
C ASP A 169 -3.45 -8.00 -6.20
N ASP A 170 -2.61 -7.11 -5.69
CA ASP A 170 -2.96 -6.18 -4.61
C ASP A 170 -3.18 -4.76 -5.17
N CYS A 171 -4.10 -4.03 -4.54
CA CYS A 171 -4.33 -2.62 -4.82
C CYS A 171 -3.08 -1.80 -4.44
N PRO A 172 -2.53 -0.94 -5.31
CA PRO A 172 -1.30 -0.19 -5.04
C PRO A 172 -1.51 0.96 -4.03
N ILE A 173 -2.76 1.23 -3.65
CA ILE A 173 -3.11 2.31 -2.72
C ILE A 173 -3.26 1.75 -1.30
N CYS A 174 -4.01 0.65 -1.12
CA CYS A 174 -4.24 0.06 0.21
C CYS A 174 -3.44 -1.23 0.46
N PHE A 175 -2.81 -1.84 -0.55
CA PHE A 175 -2.05 -3.10 -0.44
C PHE A 175 -2.90 -4.29 0.08
N ASP A 176 -4.22 -4.23 -0.14
CA ASP A 176 -5.12 -5.38 -0.01
C ASP A 176 -5.38 -6.02 -1.38
N ALA A 177 -5.78 -7.29 -1.37
CA ALA A 177 -6.12 -8.02 -2.59
C ALA A 177 -7.21 -7.30 -3.37
N LEU A 178 -7.04 -7.18 -4.70
CA LEU A 178 -8.03 -6.61 -5.59
C LEU A 178 -9.24 -7.54 -5.77
N LEU A 179 -9.03 -8.85 -5.72
CA LEU A 179 -10.12 -9.82 -5.75
C LEU A 179 -10.78 -9.91 -4.37
N GLY A 180 -12.09 -9.65 -4.32
CA GLY A 180 -12.87 -9.64 -3.08
C GLY A 180 -14.28 -9.08 -3.30
N SER A 181 -14.88 -8.56 -2.22
CA SER A 181 -16.23 -7.97 -2.23
C SER A 181 -16.28 -6.50 -2.64
N ASP A 182 -15.13 -5.89 -2.95
CA ASP A 182 -15.03 -4.45 -3.14
C ASP A 182 -15.28 -4.04 -4.59
N VAL A 183 -16.02 -2.95 -4.77
CA VAL A 183 -16.26 -2.38 -6.10
C VAL A 183 -14.94 -1.85 -6.67
N MET A 184 -14.60 -2.29 -7.88
CA MET A 184 -13.38 -1.88 -8.58
C MET A 184 -13.66 -0.87 -9.68
N ARG A 185 -12.69 0.00 -9.94
CA ARG A 185 -12.68 0.93 -11.07
C ARG A 185 -11.38 0.76 -11.84
N PHE A 186 -11.46 0.87 -13.16
CA PHE A 186 -10.32 0.64 -14.06
C PHE A 186 -9.93 1.94 -14.76
N CYS A 187 -8.63 2.12 -14.96
CA CYS A 187 -8.13 3.25 -15.72
C CYS A 187 -8.51 3.11 -17.21
N PRO A 188 -9.13 4.13 -17.85
CA PRO A 188 -9.45 4.07 -19.28
C PRO A 188 -8.19 4.04 -20.17
N GLU A 189 -7.07 4.60 -19.71
CA GLU A 189 -5.83 4.65 -20.50
C GLU A 189 -4.98 3.38 -20.37
N CYS A 190 -4.72 2.93 -19.14
CA CYS A 190 -3.84 1.78 -18.91
C CYS A 190 -4.57 0.47 -18.63
N GLY A 191 -5.89 0.48 -18.39
CA GLY A 191 -6.66 -0.72 -18.11
C GLY A 191 -6.48 -1.31 -16.71
N ASN A 192 -5.61 -0.78 -15.85
CA ASN A 192 -5.39 -1.34 -14.50
C ASN A 192 -6.51 -0.98 -13.53
N GLY A 193 -6.86 -1.94 -12.67
CA GLY A 193 -7.93 -1.83 -11.67
C GLY A 193 -7.44 -1.39 -10.30
N VAL A 194 -8.28 -0.65 -9.59
CA VAL A 194 -8.13 -0.30 -8.16
C VAL A 194 -9.49 -0.32 -7.47
N HIS A 195 -9.53 -0.46 -6.15
CA HIS A 195 -10.78 -0.30 -5.40
C HIS A 195 -11.36 1.11 -5.58
N GLN A 196 -12.68 1.21 -5.69
CA GLN A 196 -13.41 2.48 -5.84
C GLN A 196 -13.13 3.43 -4.69
N THR A 197 -13.12 2.94 -3.45
CA THR A 197 -12.80 3.74 -2.27
C THR A 197 -11.37 4.28 -2.30
N CYS A 198 -10.44 3.45 -2.76
CA CYS A 198 -9.02 3.81 -2.86
C CYS A 198 -8.79 4.91 -3.88
N ILE A 199 -9.40 4.83 -5.07
CA ILE A 199 -9.22 5.89 -6.06
C ILE A 199 -9.90 7.19 -5.65
N VAL A 200 -11.11 7.15 -5.06
CA VAL A 200 -11.75 8.38 -4.56
C VAL A 200 -10.82 9.10 -3.58
N LYS A 201 -10.20 8.35 -2.66
CA LYS A 201 -9.21 8.90 -1.71
C LYS A 201 -7.92 9.38 -2.37
N TRP A 202 -7.44 8.68 -3.38
CA TRP A 202 -6.30 9.12 -4.18
C TRP A 202 -6.59 10.46 -4.88
N MET A 203 -7.79 10.61 -5.44
CA MET A 203 -8.18 11.79 -6.21
C MET A 203 -8.43 13.06 -5.37
N GLU A 204 -8.57 12.91 -4.05
CA GLU A 204 -8.55 14.04 -3.09
C GLU A 204 -7.16 14.71 -3.04
N HIS A 205 -6.09 13.96 -3.33
CA HIS A 205 -4.70 14.41 -3.18
C HIS A 205 -3.94 14.52 -4.50
N ARG A 206 -4.37 13.77 -5.52
CA ARG A 206 -3.75 13.68 -6.85
C ARG A 206 -4.84 13.79 -7.92
N SER A 207 -4.47 14.13 -9.15
CA SER A 207 -5.42 14.22 -10.28
C SER A 207 -5.08 13.26 -11.43
N THR A 208 -4.22 12.28 -11.15
CA THR A 208 -3.64 11.38 -12.14
C THR A 208 -3.86 9.93 -11.71
N CYS A 209 -3.98 9.01 -12.66
CA CYS A 209 -3.94 7.56 -12.44
C CYS A 209 -2.76 7.23 -11.54
N VAL A 210 -2.94 6.28 -10.62
CA VAL A 210 -1.82 5.70 -9.86
C VAL A 210 -0.86 5.15 -10.92
N TYR A 211 -1.17 4.04 -11.60
CA TYR A 211 -0.29 3.37 -12.55
C TYR A 211 0.38 4.25 -13.63
N CYS A 212 -0.39 4.82 -14.56
CA CYS A 212 0.16 5.47 -15.75
C CYS A 212 0.26 7.00 -15.66
N ARG A 213 -0.10 7.61 -14.52
CA ARG A 213 -0.16 9.07 -14.33
C ARG A 213 -1.07 9.84 -15.30
N SER A 214 -1.92 9.15 -16.06
CA SER A 214 -2.93 9.74 -16.92
C SER A 214 -3.91 10.61 -16.14
N LYS A 215 -4.30 11.76 -16.69
CA LYS A 215 -5.36 12.62 -16.10
C LYS A 215 -6.77 12.16 -16.45
N LEU A 216 -6.95 11.13 -17.30
CA LEU A 216 -8.25 10.69 -17.80
C LEU A 216 -9.18 10.10 -16.72
N TRP A 217 -8.68 9.86 -15.51
CA TRP A 217 -9.50 9.57 -14.33
C TRP A 217 -10.37 10.75 -13.86
N SER A 218 -10.14 11.96 -14.36
CA SER A 218 -10.87 13.17 -13.97
C SER A 218 -12.40 13.07 -14.11
N ASN A 219 -12.88 12.17 -14.97
CA ASN A 219 -14.31 12.00 -15.25
C ASN A 219 -15.01 11.02 -14.28
N TYR A 220 -14.28 10.45 -13.31
CA TYR A 220 -14.83 9.52 -12.31
C TYR A 220 -15.25 10.23 -11.01
N ARG A 221 -15.30 11.57 -10.98
CA ARG A 221 -15.82 12.32 -9.83
C ARG A 221 -17.33 12.14 -9.73
N GLY A 222 -17.74 11.01 -9.17
CA GLY A 222 -19.09 10.75 -8.69
C GLY A 222 -20.12 10.68 -9.79
N ASP A 223 -20.31 9.47 -10.32
CA ASP A 223 -21.63 8.86 -10.60
C ASP A 223 -21.48 7.32 -10.47
#